data_AF-A0A970PK44-F1
#
_entry.id   AF-A0A970PK44-F1
#
_cell.length_a   1.000
_cell.length_b   1.000
_cell.length_c   1.000
_cell.angle_alpha   90.00
_cell.angle_beta   90.00
_cell.angle_gamma   90.00
#
_symmetry.space_group_name_H-M   'P 1'
#
loop_
_entity.id
_entity.type
_entity.pdbx_description
1 polymer ?
#
loop_
_entity_poly.entity_id
_entity_poly.type
_entity_poly.pdbx_seq_one_letter_code
_entity_poly.pdbx_strand_id
1 'polypeptide(L)'
;LYMWDETNWYKYDTAIKRYRYDTARNTWERDILYYVDEERLFGSERTTPTAIYKDPFERLWIGSLGNGFSMYNAKTERFTNYFPANSPLLSSHITHFGYEATEGLLLIGTPDGLNTLKIGRWVKPETSLEILKAYPNPFRPQLLQSVAIVNQPTDIMPRGKNICRIYDSSGALVADLEESYFSRFEWDGKNKADKDCASGVYFFVVTDEAGNSKKGKIVLIR
;
A
#
# COMPACT_ATOMS: atom_id res chain seq x y z
N LEU A 1 -2.21 -13.06 -21.17
CA LEU A 1 -1.09 -12.15 -20.78
C LEU A 1 0.00 -12.97 -20.11
N TYR A 2 1.27 -12.59 -20.29
CA TYR A 2 2.41 -13.23 -19.63
C TYR A 2 3.12 -12.22 -18.73
N MET A 3 3.59 -12.67 -17.57
CA MET A 3 4.38 -11.87 -16.63
C MET A 3 5.56 -12.72 -16.15
N TRP A 4 6.71 -12.10 -15.96
CA TRP A 4 7.92 -12.73 -15.45
C TRP A 4 8.38 -12.01 -14.19
N ASP A 5 8.66 -12.74 -13.10
CA ASP A 5 9.11 -12.21 -11.80
C ASP A 5 10.57 -12.54 -11.52
N GLU A 6 11.40 -12.61 -12.56
CA GLU A 6 12.81 -13.03 -12.52
C GLU A 6 13.04 -14.52 -12.26
N THR A 7 12.14 -15.18 -11.53
CA THR A 7 12.26 -16.60 -11.17
C THR A 7 11.28 -17.48 -11.93
N ASN A 8 10.06 -17.00 -12.15
CA ASN A 8 8.96 -17.76 -12.71
C ASN A 8 8.27 -17.00 -13.84
N TRP A 9 7.79 -17.76 -14.82
CA TRP A 9 6.83 -17.27 -15.80
C TRP A 9 5.41 -17.52 -15.30
N TYR A 10 4.56 -16.52 -15.47
CA TYR A 10 3.14 -16.61 -15.19
C TYR A 10 2.35 -16.35 -16.45
N LYS A 11 1.33 -17.18 -16.67
CA LYS A 11 0.33 -16.99 -17.72
C LYS A 11 -0.99 -16.65 -17.04
N TYR A 12 -1.58 -15.57 -17.51
CA TYR A 12 -2.90 -15.11 -17.11
C TYR A 12 -3.85 -15.22 -18.29
N ASP A 13 -4.92 -15.97 -18.11
CA ASP A 13 -6.00 -16.09 -19.09
C ASP A 13 -7.00 -14.94 -18.93
N THR A 14 -7.74 -14.64 -20.00
CA THR A 14 -8.94 -13.80 -20.05
C THR A 14 -10.01 -14.20 -19.02
N ALA A 15 -9.99 -15.44 -18.55
CA ALA A 15 -10.82 -15.96 -17.45
C ALA A 15 -10.13 -15.97 -16.06
N ILE A 16 -9.12 -15.11 -15.83
CA ILE A 16 -8.43 -14.89 -14.54
C ILE A 16 -7.95 -16.19 -13.86
N LYS A 17 -7.29 -17.06 -14.64
CA LYS A 17 -6.51 -18.18 -14.10
C LYS A 17 -5.04 -17.80 -14.18
N ARG A 18 -4.37 -17.73 -13.02
CA ARG A 18 -2.91 -17.68 -12.95
C ARG A 18 -2.40 -19.11 -13.13
N TYR A 19 -1.47 -19.27 -14.05
CA TYR A 19 -0.68 -20.46 -14.17
C TYR A 19 0.76 -20.09 -13.89
N ARG A 20 1.44 -20.87 -13.06
CA ARG A 20 2.88 -20.75 -12.85
C ARG A 20 3.56 -21.79 -13.72
N TYR A 21 4.59 -21.38 -14.43
CA TYR A 21 5.39 -22.30 -15.22
C TYR A 21 6.31 -23.09 -14.30
N ASP A 22 6.09 -24.40 -14.22
CA ASP A 22 7.03 -25.32 -13.59
C ASP A 22 8.11 -25.67 -14.61
N THR A 23 9.33 -25.17 -14.37
CA THR A 23 10.50 -25.41 -15.22
C THR A 23 11.02 -26.84 -15.11
N ALA A 24 10.81 -27.53 -13.99
CA ALA A 24 11.24 -28.92 -13.78
C ALA A 24 10.31 -29.90 -14.51
N ARG A 25 9.01 -29.62 -14.55
CA ARG A 25 8.00 -30.45 -15.24
C ARG A 25 7.69 -29.98 -16.65
N ASN A 26 8.17 -28.81 -17.05
CA ASN A 26 7.89 -28.16 -18.32
C ASN A 26 6.37 -28.00 -18.58
N THR A 27 5.61 -27.75 -17.50
CA THR A 27 4.15 -27.68 -17.52
C THR A 27 3.66 -26.44 -16.79
N TRP A 28 2.52 -25.92 -17.22
CA TRP A 28 1.81 -24.88 -16.49
C TRP A 28 1.03 -25.50 -15.33
N GLU A 29 1.49 -25.25 -14.10
CA GLU A 29 0.75 -25.61 -12.90
C GLU A 29 -0.37 -24.59 -12.67
N ARG A 30 -1.57 -25.10 -12.38
CA ARG A 30 -2.75 -24.28 -12.16
C ARG A 30 -2.67 -23.72 -10.74
N ASP A 31 -2.43 -22.42 -10.65
CA ASP A 31 -2.28 -21.70 -9.41
C ASP A 31 -3.46 -20.74 -9.29
N ILE A 32 -4.64 -21.31 -9.01
CA ILE A 32 -5.91 -20.57 -9.03
C ILE A 32 -5.88 -19.56 -7.89
N LEU A 33 -5.88 -18.27 -8.24
CA LEU A 33 -5.95 -17.20 -7.25
C LEU A 33 -7.38 -16.80 -6.89
N TYR A 34 -8.36 -17.02 -7.78
CA TYR A 34 -9.73 -16.54 -7.62
C TYR A 34 -10.75 -17.29 -8.50
N TYR A 35 -12.00 -17.36 -8.05
CA TYR A 35 -13.16 -17.95 -8.75
C TYR A 35 -14.05 -16.84 -9.33
N VAL A 36 -14.29 -16.86 -10.65
CA VAL A 36 -15.10 -15.84 -11.37
C VAL A 36 -16.59 -15.83 -10.98
N ASP A 37 -17.09 -16.80 -10.21
CA ASP A 37 -18.53 -16.97 -9.95
C ASP A 37 -18.93 -16.89 -8.46
N GLU A 38 -18.06 -16.38 -7.59
CA GLU A 38 -18.53 -15.91 -6.28
C GLU A 38 -18.78 -14.40 -6.35
N GLU A 39 -20.05 -14.00 -6.27
CA GLU A 39 -20.53 -12.62 -6.02
C GLU A 39 -19.90 -11.95 -4.77
N ARG A 40 -18.94 -12.58 -4.10
CA ARG A 40 -18.36 -12.18 -2.82
C ARG A 40 -17.03 -11.44 -2.89
N LEU A 41 -16.48 -11.16 -4.07
CA LEU A 41 -15.35 -10.26 -4.20
C LEU A 41 -15.74 -9.01 -4.97
N PHE A 42 -16.30 -8.06 -4.22
CA PHE A 42 -16.63 -6.69 -4.64
C PHE A 42 -15.61 -6.16 -5.66
N GLY A 43 -16.00 -6.09 -6.93
CA GLY A 43 -15.30 -5.26 -7.92
C GLY A 43 -14.60 -5.95 -9.09
N SER A 44 -14.72 -7.26 -9.37
CA SER A 44 -14.26 -7.75 -10.67
C SER A 44 -15.26 -7.34 -11.78
N GLU A 45 -15.08 -6.13 -12.32
CA GLU A 45 -15.81 -5.66 -13.50
C GLU A 45 -15.41 -6.51 -14.72
N ARG A 46 -16.39 -7.05 -15.46
CA ARG A 46 -16.10 -7.79 -16.70
C ARG A 46 -15.43 -6.85 -17.69
N THR A 47 -14.16 -7.09 -17.97
CA THR A 47 -13.38 -6.28 -18.90
C THR A 47 -12.27 -7.08 -19.55
N THR A 48 -11.74 -6.56 -20.66
CA THR A 48 -10.61 -7.16 -21.37
C THR A 48 -9.31 -6.66 -20.74
N PRO A 49 -8.51 -7.53 -20.09
CA PRO A 49 -7.26 -7.11 -19.48
C PRO A 49 -6.25 -6.78 -20.58
N THR A 50 -5.62 -5.61 -20.46
CA THR A 50 -4.66 -5.07 -21.43
C THR A 50 -3.24 -5.03 -20.87
N ALA A 51 -3.10 -4.85 -19.56
CA ALA A 51 -1.84 -4.79 -18.85
C ALA A 51 -1.92 -5.53 -17.51
N ILE A 52 -0.79 -6.06 -17.04
CA ILE A 52 -0.67 -6.68 -15.73
C ILE A 52 0.69 -6.35 -15.13
N TYR A 53 0.73 -6.06 -13.84
CA TYR A 53 1.96 -5.74 -13.12
C TYR A 53 1.88 -6.20 -11.67
N LYS A 54 2.89 -6.92 -11.20
CA LYS A 54 3.05 -7.26 -9.79
C LYS A 54 4.00 -6.26 -9.16
N ASP A 55 3.53 -5.54 -8.15
CA ASP A 55 4.37 -4.59 -7.43
C ASP A 55 5.25 -5.28 -6.37
N PRO A 56 6.27 -4.57 -5.83
CA PRO A 56 7.15 -5.13 -4.81
C PRO A 56 6.46 -5.44 -3.46
N PHE A 57 5.22 -4.99 -3.28
CA PHE A 57 4.42 -5.19 -2.07
C PHE A 57 3.42 -6.34 -2.23
N GLU A 58 3.61 -7.16 -3.27
CA GLU A 58 2.81 -8.34 -3.62
C GLU A 58 1.37 -8.04 -4.01
N ARG A 59 1.08 -6.81 -4.45
CA ARG A 59 -0.22 -6.46 -5.03
C ARG A 59 -0.15 -6.61 -6.54
N LEU A 60 -1.25 -7.07 -7.12
CA LEU A 60 -1.39 -7.27 -8.55
C LEU A 60 -2.23 -6.15 -9.14
N TRP A 61 -1.70 -5.44 -10.12
CA TRP A 61 -2.35 -4.37 -10.84
C TRP A 61 -2.77 -4.90 -12.21
N ILE A 62 -4.04 -4.76 -12.54
CA ILE A 62 -4.65 -5.27 -13.78
C ILE A 62 -5.30 -4.09 -14.49
N GLY A 63 -4.76 -3.74 -15.65
CA GLY A 63 -5.25 -2.68 -16.50
C GLY A 63 -6.27 -3.25 -17.49
N SER A 64 -7.21 -2.43 -17.88
CA SER A 64 -8.29 -2.85 -18.78
C SER A 64 -8.45 -1.95 -19.99
N LEU A 65 -9.16 -2.47 -21.00
CA LEU A 65 -9.44 -1.77 -22.25
C LEU A 65 -10.37 -0.56 -22.05
N GLY A 66 -11.26 -0.57 -21.06
CA GLY A 66 -12.32 0.45 -20.95
C GLY A 66 -12.90 0.71 -19.55
N ASN A 67 -12.44 0.04 -18.50
CA ASN A 67 -12.93 0.18 -17.11
C ASN A 67 -11.82 0.64 -16.15
N GLY A 68 -10.75 1.24 -16.66
CA GLY A 68 -9.59 1.66 -15.87
C GLY A 68 -8.76 0.46 -15.40
N PHE A 69 -8.42 0.41 -14.12
CA PHE A 69 -7.63 -0.69 -13.56
C PHE A 69 -8.10 -1.14 -12.18
N SER A 70 -7.77 -2.38 -11.86
CA SER A 70 -8.01 -2.99 -10.55
C SER A 70 -6.70 -3.34 -9.87
N MET A 71 -6.61 -3.07 -8.58
CA MET A 71 -5.57 -3.56 -7.68
C MET A 71 -6.13 -4.73 -6.87
N TYR A 72 -5.47 -5.88 -6.92
CA TYR A 72 -5.73 -7.01 -6.05
C TYR A 72 -4.67 -7.11 -4.96
N ASN A 73 -5.09 -7.11 -3.70
CA ASN A 73 -4.22 -7.34 -2.57
C ASN A 73 -4.38 -8.78 -2.06
N ALA A 74 -3.37 -9.61 -2.31
CA ALA A 74 -3.37 -11.03 -1.96
C ALA A 74 -3.43 -11.30 -0.44
N LYS A 75 -2.98 -10.36 0.40
CA LYS A 75 -3.02 -10.52 1.86
C LYS A 75 -4.42 -10.34 2.44
N THR A 76 -5.19 -9.44 1.84
CA THR A 76 -6.56 -9.12 2.28
C THR A 76 -7.62 -9.80 1.41
N GLU A 77 -7.19 -10.40 0.30
CA GLU A 77 -8.05 -10.95 -0.75
C GLU A 77 -9.08 -9.92 -1.24
N ARG A 78 -8.67 -8.66 -1.44
CA ARG A 78 -9.58 -7.58 -1.85
C ARG A 78 -9.16 -6.92 -3.14
N PHE A 79 -10.17 -6.51 -3.92
CA PHE A 79 -10.02 -5.66 -5.09
C PHE A 79 -10.31 -4.20 -4.76
N THR A 80 -9.52 -3.31 -5.34
CA THR A 80 -9.79 -1.87 -5.38
C THR A 80 -9.79 -1.42 -6.83
N ASN A 81 -10.87 -0.80 -7.29
CA ASN A 81 -11.04 -0.38 -8.66
C ASN A 81 -10.84 1.13 -8.83
N TYR A 82 -10.18 1.49 -9.92
CA TYR A 82 -9.88 2.87 -10.30
C TYR A 82 -10.34 3.10 -11.73
N PHE A 83 -11.28 4.03 -11.90
CA PHE A 83 -11.84 4.45 -13.18
C PHE A 83 -12.06 5.98 -13.17
N PRO A 84 -12.23 6.63 -14.33
CA PRO A 84 -12.26 8.09 -14.41
C PRO A 84 -13.35 8.76 -13.55
N ALA A 85 -14.45 8.07 -13.25
CA ALA A 85 -15.53 8.61 -12.42
C ALA A 85 -15.24 8.57 -10.91
N ASN A 86 -14.31 7.74 -10.42
CA ASN A 86 -13.96 7.65 -8.99
C ASN A 86 -12.52 8.07 -8.67
N SER A 87 -11.75 8.45 -9.69
CA SER A 87 -10.33 8.76 -9.57
C SER A 87 -9.94 9.77 -10.66
N PRO A 88 -8.86 10.54 -10.47
CA PRO A 88 -8.38 11.51 -11.47
C PRO A 88 -7.69 10.85 -12.67
N LEU A 89 -8.09 9.62 -13.03
CA LEU A 89 -7.51 8.83 -14.09
C LEU A 89 -7.87 9.45 -15.46
N LEU A 90 -6.85 9.72 -16.27
CA LEU A 90 -7.03 10.36 -17.58
C LEU A 90 -7.88 9.54 -18.57
N SER A 91 -7.78 8.21 -18.53
CA SER A 91 -8.46 7.33 -19.48
C SER A 91 -8.86 6.02 -18.81
N SER A 92 -9.99 5.45 -19.24
CA SER A 92 -10.38 4.11 -18.80
C SER A 92 -9.64 2.99 -19.57
N HIS A 93 -8.87 3.34 -20.59
CA HIS A 93 -7.98 2.43 -21.29
C HIS A 93 -6.57 2.48 -20.71
N ILE A 94 -6.08 1.34 -20.21
CA ILE A 94 -4.74 1.23 -19.65
C ILE A 94 -3.86 0.45 -20.61
N THR A 95 -2.75 1.03 -21.03
CA THR A 95 -1.83 0.38 -21.98
C THR A 95 -0.74 -0.38 -21.25
N HIS A 96 -0.14 0.21 -20.21
CA HIS A 96 1.01 -0.33 -19.51
C HIS A 96 1.06 0.15 -18.04
N PHE A 97 1.78 -0.61 -17.21
CA PHE A 97 2.22 -0.16 -15.90
C PHE A 97 3.74 -0.16 -15.82
N GLY A 98 4.29 0.74 -15.01
CA GLY A 98 5.67 0.75 -14.57
C GLY A 98 5.76 1.17 -13.11
N TYR A 99 6.94 1.08 -12.51
CA TYR A 99 7.15 1.46 -11.12
C TYR A 99 8.50 2.17 -10.96
N GLU A 100 8.45 3.34 -10.34
CA GLU A 100 9.63 4.05 -9.89
C GLU A 100 9.79 3.78 -8.38
N ALA A 101 10.94 3.20 -8.02
CA ALA A 101 11.16 2.61 -6.71
C ALA A 101 11.50 3.60 -5.60
N THR A 102 12.04 4.78 -5.94
CA THR A 102 12.62 5.75 -5.00
C THR A 102 11.55 6.69 -4.42
N GLU A 103 10.71 7.24 -5.29
CA GLU A 103 9.54 8.04 -4.96
C GLU A 103 8.34 7.15 -4.63
N GLY A 104 8.35 5.92 -5.14
CA GLY A 104 7.34 4.92 -4.88
C GLY A 104 6.08 5.11 -5.72
N LEU A 105 6.29 5.43 -6.99
CA LEU A 105 5.24 5.79 -7.94
C LEU A 105 4.96 4.62 -8.88
N LEU A 106 3.71 4.17 -8.89
CA LEU A 106 3.17 3.38 -10.00
C LEU A 106 2.91 4.34 -11.16
N LEU A 107 3.59 4.08 -12.27
CA LEU A 107 3.42 4.78 -13.55
C LEU A 107 2.34 4.05 -14.34
N ILE A 108 1.31 4.76 -14.76
CA ILE A 108 0.13 4.19 -15.43
C ILE A 108 0.04 4.83 -16.82
N GLY A 109 0.37 4.05 -17.83
CA GLY A 109 0.28 4.46 -19.23
C GLY A 109 -1.16 4.40 -19.72
N THR A 110 -1.64 5.52 -20.26
CA THR A 110 -2.94 5.62 -20.92
C THR A 110 -2.76 6.24 -22.31
N PRO A 111 -3.70 6.07 -23.26
CA PRO A 111 -3.63 6.74 -24.56
C PRO A 111 -3.62 8.27 -24.43
N ASP A 112 -4.26 8.77 -23.36
CA ASP A 112 -4.42 10.19 -23.08
C ASP A 112 -3.26 10.78 -22.24
N GLY A 113 -2.23 9.98 -21.94
CA GLY A 113 -1.03 10.41 -21.23
C GLY A 113 -0.62 9.49 -20.06
N LEU A 114 0.23 10.03 -19.17
CA LEU A 114 0.77 9.31 -18.03
C LEU A 114 0.08 9.73 -16.74
N ASN A 115 -0.46 8.76 -15.99
CA ASN A 115 -0.90 8.96 -14.61
C ASN A 115 0.16 8.41 -13.65
N THR A 116 0.24 8.99 -12.45
CA THR A 116 1.08 8.47 -11.37
C THR A 116 0.26 8.23 -10.11
N LEU A 117 0.53 7.13 -9.43
CA LEU A 117 -0.10 6.77 -8.16
C LEU A 117 1.00 6.41 -7.15
N LYS A 118 0.97 7.01 -5.95
CA LYS A 118 1.93 6.67 -4.90
C LYS A 118 1.50 5.38 -4.22
N ILE A 119 2.30 4.32 -4.38
CA ILE A 119 1.96 2.98 -3.90
C ILE A 119 2.89 2.46 -2.80
N GLY A 120 3.99 3.16 -2.54
CA GLY A 120 5.02 2.76 -1.58
C GLY A 120 6.40 2.76 -2.20
N ARG A 121 7.45 2.91 -1.39
CA ARG A 121 8.85 2.97 -1.80
C ARG A 121 9.53 1.63 -1.56
N TRP A 122 10.18 1.11 -2.59
CA TRP A 122 11.03 -0.07 -2.47
C TRP A 122 12.47 0.33 -2.17
N VAL A 123 12.93 1.40 -2.80
CA VAL A 123 14.23 2.01 -2.52
C VAL A 123 14.01 3.19 -1.59
N LYS A 124 14.51 3.07 -0.37
CA LYS A 124 14.43 4.14 0.63
C LYS A 124 15.64 5.07 0.49
N PRO A 125 15.47 6.37 0.24
CA PRO A 125 16.59 7.34 0.25
C PRO A 125 17.23 7.49 1.63
N GLU A 126 18.48 7.93 1.68
CA GLU A 126 19.14 8.27 2.94
C GLU A 126 18.62 9.61 3.48
N THR A 127 18.31 9.68 4.77
CA THR A 127 17.80 10.89 5.43
C THR A 127 18.02 10.81 6.94
N SER A 128 18.10 11.97 7.60
CA SER A 128 18.20 12.10 9.05
C SER A 128 16.82 12.21 9.71
N LEU A 129 16.75 11.84 10.99
CA LEU A 129 15.54 12.02 11.80
C LEU A 129 15.43 13.48 12.24
N GLU A 130 14.56 14.25 11.59
CA GLU A 130 14.49 15.70 11.73
C GLU A 130 13.31 16.14 12.60
N ILE A 131 12.16 16.41 11.97
CA ILE A 131 10.96 16.94 12.60
C ILE A 131 9.82 15.96 12.38
N LEU A 132 9.32 15.38 13.46
CA LEU A 132 8.16 14.51 13.36
C LEU A 132 6.86 15.32 13.40
N LYS A 133 5.96 15.01 12.49
CA LYS A 133 4.58 15.50 12.51
C LYS A 133 3.60 14.35 12.40
N ALA A 134 2.52 14.45 13.16
CA ALA A 134 1.38 13.59 12.99
C ALA A 134 0.27 14.33 12.23
N TYR A 135 -0.31 13.71 11.21
CA TYR A 135 -1.47 14.24 10.50
C TYR A 135 -2.44 13.12 10.08
N PRO A 136 -3.76 13.37 10.12
CA PRO A 136 -4.40 14.56 10.68
C PRO A 136 -4.21 14.66 12.20
N ASN A 137 -4.17 15.90 12.71
CA ASN A 137 -4.13 16.16 14.14
C ASN A 137 -5.01 17.38 14.44
N PRO A 138 -6.18 17.21 15.09
CA PRO A 138 -6.66 16.00 15.77
C PRO A 138 -7.02 14.83 14.83
N PHE A 139 -6.76 13.60 15.28
CA PHE A 139 -7.14 12.36 14.62
C PHE A 139 -8.53 11.91 15.09
N ARG A 140 -9.39 11.57 14.12
CA ARG A 140 -10.76 11.10 14.33
C ARG A 140 -10.95 9.71 13.70
N PRO A 141 -10.87 8.62 14.48
CA PRO A 141 -10.95 7.26 13.95
C PRO A 141 -12.27 6.94 13.20
N GLN A 142 -13.35 7.67 13.49
CA GLN A 142 -14.64 7.51 12.79
C GLN A 142 -14.61 8.04 11.34
N LEU A 143 -13.70 8.96 11.02
CA LEU A 143 -13.62 9.60 9.69
C LEU A 143 -12.46 9.04 8.86
N LEU A 144 -11.36 8.66 9.51
CA LEU A 144 -10.12 8.24 8.88
C LEU A 144 -9.60 6.99 9.56
N GLN A 145 -9.05 6.08 8.75
CA GLN A 145 -8.57 4.78 9.22
C GLN A 145 -7.32 4.89 10.11
N SER A 146 -6.48 5.92 9.89
CA SER A 146 -5.24 6.09 10.63
C SER A 146 -4.79 7.56 10.68
N VAL A 147 -3.90 7.86 11.63
CA VAL A 147 -3.04 9.05 11.67
C VAL A 147 -1.64 8.67 11.21
N ALA A 148 -1.09 9.41 10.27
CA ALA A 148 0.26 9.22 9.78
C ALA A 148 1.27 10.02 10.63
N ILE A 149 2.38 9.39 10.99
CA ILE A 149 3.53 10.02 11.65
C ILE A 149 4.67 10.06 10.63
N VAL A 150 5.02 11.26 10.19
CA VAL A 150 6.00 11.52 9.13
C VAL A 150 7.22 12.26 9.66
N ASN A 151 8.34 12.10 8.96
CA ASN A 151 9.58 12.86 9.17
C ASN A 151 9.69 13.96 8.11
N GLN A 152 9.50 15.22 8.50
CA GLN A 152 9.59 16.36 7.59
C GLN A 152 11.02 16.89 7.47
N PRO A 153 11.42 17.42 6.30
CA PRO A 153 10.58 17.72 5.13
C PRO A 153 10.41 16.58 4.12
N THR A 154 11.10 15.45 4.30
CA THR A 154 11.19 14.40 3.27
C THR A 154 9.98 13.46 3.23
N ASP A 155 9.20 13.40 4.31
CA ASP A 155 8.17 12.39 4.58
C ASP A 155 8.72 10.94 4.51
N ILE A 156 9.99 10.75 4.88
CA ILE A 156 10.71 9.46 4.85
C ILE A 156 11.48 9.32 6.17
N MET A 157 11.32 8.18 6.85
CA MET A 157 12.16 7.84 8.01
C MET A 157 13.61 7.53 7.58
N PRO A 158 14.61 7.65 8.47
CA PRO A 158 16.00 7.25 8.16
C PRO A 158 16.11 5.79 7.70
N ARG A 159 17.16 5.43 6.96
CA ARG A 159 17.41 4.02 6.63
C ARG A 159 17.62 3.17 7.89
N GLY A 160 17.47 1.86 7.74
CA GLY A 160 17.56 0.91 8.85
C GLY A 160 16.23 0.69 9.56
N LYS A 161 16.28 -0.02 10.68
CA LYS A 161 15.10 -0.36 11.48
C LYS A 161 14.68 0.80 12.37
N ASN A 162 13.62 1.51 11.97
CA ASN A 162 12.96 2.51 12.81
C ASN A 162 11.86 1.88 13.66
N ILE A 163 11.68 2.37 14.88
CA ILE A 163 10.63 1.91 15.80
C ILE A 163 9.83 3.13 16.23
N CYS A 164 8.50 3.04 16.16
CA CYS A 164 7.62 4.04 16.75
C CYS A 164 6.81 3.44 17.90
N ARG A 165 6.77 4.14 19.03
CA ARG A 165 6.02 3.77 20.23
C ARG A 165 5.02 4.85 20.58
N ILE A 166 3.78 4.45 20.84
CA ILE A 166 2.70 5.33 21.28
C ILE A 166 2.51 5.18 22.79
N TYR A 167 2.37 6.31 23.48
CA TYR A 167 2.16 6.39 24.92
C TYR A 167 0.93 7.23 25.23
N ASP A 168 0.24 6.93 26.32
CA ASP A 168 -0.82 7.78 26.85
C ASP A 168 -0.26 8.93 27.71
N SER A 169 -1.14 9.76 28.25
CA SER A 169 -0.77 10.88 29.12
C SER A 169 -0.17 10.47 30.47
N SER A 170 -0.31 9.20 30.88
CA SER A 170 0.33 8.66 32.08
C SER A 170 1.75 8.15 31.79
N GLY A 171 2.14 8.04 30.52
CA GLY A 171 3.41 7.47 30.09
C GLY A 171 3.36 5.94 29.88
N ALA A 172 2.18 5.33 29.96
CA ALA A 172 2.02 3.91 29.68
C ALA A 172 2.11 3.64 28.17
N LEU A 173 2.78 2.55 27.79
CA LEU A 173 2.94 2.14 26.40
C LEU A 173 1.61 1.57 25.85
N VAL A 174 1.10 2.21 24.80
CA VAL A 174 -0.19 1.90 24.16
C VAL A 174 -0.02 1.00 22.95
N ALA A 175 0.96 1.27 22.10
CA ALA A 175 1.21 0.54 20.86
C ALA A 175 2.69 0.61 20.45
N ASP A 176 3.19 -0.45 19.81
CA ASP A 176 4.42 -0.42 19.00
C ASP A 176 3.97 -0.47 17.53
N LEU A 177 4.50 0.41 16.68
CA LEU A 177 4.15 0.50 15.28
C LEU A 177 5.32 0.09 14.40
N GLU A 178 4.99 -0.58 13.30
CA GLU A 178 5.94 -0.89 12.24
C GLU A 178 5.90 0.16 11.14
N GLU A 179 7.04 0.36 10.49
CA GLU A 179 7.15 1.30 9.38
C GLU A 179 6.37 0.76 8.17
N SER A 180 5.47 1.57 7.61
CA SER A 180 4.73 1.24 6.41
C SER A 180 5.63 1.27 5.16
N TYR A 181 5.14 0.70 4.07
CA TYR A 181 5.78 0.79 2.75
C TYR A 181 5.90 2.23 2.20
N PHE A 182 5.28 3.24 2.84
CA PHE A 182 5.48 4.65 2.52
C PHE A 182 6.66 5.29 3.26
N SER A 183 7.42 4.52 4.03
CA SER A 183 8.51 4.96 4.89
C SER A 183 8.08 5.92 6.01
N ARG A 184 6.91 5.65 6.61
CA ARG A 184 6.28 6.40 7.70
C ARG A 184 5.54 5.44 8.64
N PHE A 185 5.15 5.90 9.81
CA PHE A 185 4.28 5.12 10.71
C PHE A 185 2.83 5.55 10.56
N GLU A 186 1.91 4.62 10.80
CA GLU A 186 0.48 4.88 10.82
C GLU A 186 -0.13 4.24 12.06
N TRP A 187 -1.02 4.96 12.72
CA TRP A 187 -1.72 4.47 13.91
C TRP A 187 -3.22 4.60 13.73
N ASP A 188 -3.95 3.53 13.99
CA ASP A 188 -5.41 3.43 13.86
C ASP A 188 -6.18 3.89 15.11
N GLY A 189 -5.46 4.27 16.18
CA GLY A 189 -6.07 4.66 17.44
C GLY A 189 -6.44 3.49 18.35
N LYS A 190 -5.89 2.29 18.09
CA LYS A 190 -6.05 1.12 18.95
C LYS A 190 -4.79 0.82 19.76
N ASN A 191 -4.96 0.09 20.85
CA ASN A 191 -3.86 -0.40 21.67
C ASN A 191 -3.38 -1.79 21.21
N LYS A 192 -2.35 -2.32 21.86
CA LYS A 192 -1.79 -3.67 21.58
C LYS A 192 -2.79 -4.83 21.67
N ALA A 193 -3.92 -4.65 22.37
CA ALA A 193 -4.96 -5.66 22.50
C ALA A 193 -6.08 -5.48 21.44
N ASP A 194 -5.81 -4.72 20.37
CA ASP A 194 -6.77 -4.32 19.34
C ASP A 194 -8.01 -3.60 19.89
N LYS A 195 -7.88 -3.00 21.08
CA LYS A 195 -8.96 -2.22 21.70
C LYS A 195 -8.81 -0.75 21.40
N ASP A 196 -9.96 -0.17 21.12
CA ASP A 196 -10.18 1.24 20.91
C ASP A 196 -9.65 2.11 22.06
N CYS A 197 -8.76 3.05 21.75
CA CYS A 197 -8.27 4.04 22.71
C CYS A 197 -9.28 5.16 22.94
N ALA A 198 -9.38 5.66 24.18
CA ALA A 198 -10.26 6.78 24.53
C ALA A 198 -9.79 8.10 23.90
N SER A 199 -10.69 9.08 23.79
CA SER A 199 -10.32 10.45 23.41
C SER A 199 -9.30 11.02 24.39
N GLY A 200 -8.26 11.66 23.88
CA GLY A 200 -7.18 12.15 24.73
C GLY A 200 -5.94 12.58 23.95
N VAL A 201 -4.90 12.97 24.69
CA VAL A 201 -3.58 13.28 24.13
C VAL A 201 -2.68 12.05 24.27
N TYR A 202 -2.15 11.62 23.14
CA TYR A 202 -1.17 10.55 23.04
C TYR A 202 0.16 11.14 22.60
N PHE A 203 1.24 10.51 23.05
CA PHE A 203 2.60 10.86 22.67
C PHE A 203 3.17 9.75 21.80
N PHE A 204 3.96 10.11 20.81
CA PHE A 204 4.69 9.15 20.03
C PHE A 204 6.18 9.44 20.11
N VAL A 205 6.98 8.38 20.17
CA VAL A 205 8.44 8.44 20.13
C VAL A 205 8.89 7.57 18.97
N VAL A 206 9.66 8.15 18.05
CA VAL A 206 10.33 7.42 16.98
C VAL A 206 11.81 7.36 17.31
N THR A 207 12.39 6.17 17.19
CA THR A 207 13.83 5.92 17.35
C THR A 207 14.36 5.31 16.06
N ASP A 208 15.43 5.89 15.52
CA ASP A 208 16.14 5.34 14.37
C ASP A 208 17.15 4.25 14.80
N GLU A 209 17.75 3.58 13.82
CA GLU A 209 18.69 2.48 14.06
C GLU A 209 19.98 2.94 14.79
N ALA A 210 20.37 4.21 14.61
CA ALA A 210 21.50 4.81 15.29
C ALA A 210 21.20 5.21 16.75
N GLY A 211 19.93 5.11 17.18
CA GLY A 211 19.48 5.43 18.53
C GLY A 211 19.06 6.90 18.72
N ASN A 212 19.02 7.70 17.65
CA ASN A 212 18.45 9.04 17.74
C ASN A 212 16.94 8.93 17.93
N SER A 213 16.38 9.80 18.77
CA SER A 213 14.95 9.80 19.01
C SER A 213 14.35 11.19 18.90
N LYS A 214 13.13 11.23 18.35
CA LYS A 214 12.28 12.42 18.31
C LYS A 214 10.90 12.03 18.83
N LYS A 215 10.20 13.02 19.37
CA LYS A 215 8.87 12.84 19.96
C LYS A 215 7.88 13.85 19.42
N GLY A 216 6.62 13.49 19.44
CA GLY A 216 5.51 14.39 19.16
C GLY A 216 4.24 13.96 19.86
N LYS A 217 3.14 14.62 19.51
CA LYS A 217 1.83 14.41 20.14
C LYS A 217 0.74 14.24 19.09
N ILE A 218 -0.24 13.41 19.42
CA ILE A 218 -1.45 13.16 18.66
C ILE A 218 -2.63 13.46 19.59
N VAL A 219 -3.56 14.28 19.14
CA VAL A 219 -4.85 14.43 19.82
C VAL A 219 -5.82 13.46 19.15
N LEU A 220 -6.36 12.49 19.89
CA LEU A 220 -7.37 11.55 19.42
C LEU A 220 -8.74 12.01 19.91
N ILE A 221 -9.71 12.10 18.98
CA ILE A 221 -11.09 12.48 19.26
C ILE A 221 -12.02 11.43 18.65
N ARG A 222 -12.80 10.78 19.51
CA ARG A 222 -13.98 9.99 19.13
C ARG A 222 -15.24 10.81 19.27
#